data_AF-A0A0B6Z6M2-F1
#
_entry.id   AF-A0A0B6Z6M2-F1
#
_cell.length_a   1.000
_cell.length_b   1.000
_cell.length_c   1.000
_cell.angle_alpha   90.00
_cell.angle_beta   90.00
_cell.angle_gamma   90.00
#
_symmetry.space_group_name_H-M   'P 1'
#
loop_
_entity.id
_entity.type
_entity.pdbx_description
1 polymer ?
#
loop_
_entity_poly.entity_id
_entity_poly.type
_entity_poly.pdbx_seq_one_letter_code
_entity_poly.pdbx_strand_id
1 'polypeptide(L)'
;SAKGPSLEELEAGKVAAACVRDCQLDQLILDSKFLREDSLQELIKTLVSIRQGTEDQSSLNGHYDEDACVFFLELLVRVVLQNRDRIAPVWQAVHYHLYNIVVNISSHSFLLERAVVGLLRISIRLLRREENATQVLSSLRILLMMKPQVIHSISRQISFGLHDLLRTNAANIHSSQDWYTLFTLLEVAGAGANLPPVMQSRPDVDLSEVINDAGAQSDSEVQDA
;
A
#
# COMPACT_ATOMS: atom_id res chain seq x y z
N SER A 1 -11.32 -38.72 14.26
CA SER A 1 -9.97 -39.24 13.96
C SER A 1 -9.60 -38.77 12.57
N ALA A 2 -8.77 -37.72 12.44
CA ALA A 2 -8.33 -37.28 11.13
C ALA A 2 -7.32 -38.31 10.60
N LYS A 3 -7.66 -39.00 9.50
CA LYS A 3 -6.70 -39.82 8.77
C LYS A 3 -5.52 -38.90 8.38
N GLY A 4 -4.31 -39.31 8.73
CA GLY A 4 -3.11 -38.60 8.29
C GLY A 4 -3.00 -38.57 6.76
N PRO A 5 -2.17 -37.65 6.21
CA PRO A 5 -2.02 -37.49 4.77
C PRO A 5 -1.54 -38.80 4.14
N SER A 6 -2.05 -39.08 2.94
CA SER A 6 -1.65 -40.25 2.15
C SER A 6 -0.21 -40.12 1.66
N LEU A 7 0.39 -41.23 1.24
CA LEU A 7 1.74 -41.22 0.64
C LEU A 7 1.79 -40.34 -0.61
N GLU A 8 0.74 -40.39 -1.44
CA GLU A 8 0.59 -39.57 -2.65
C GLU A 8 0.54 -38.07 -2.31
N GLU A 9 -0.23 -37.68 -1.29
CA GLU A 9 -0.29 -36.27 -0.83
C GLU A 9 1.06 -35.78 -0.31
N LEU A 10 1.81 -36.64 0.39
CA LEU A 10 3.17 -36.33 0.85
C LEU A 10 4.15 -36.15 -0.32
N GLU A 11 4.06 -36.99 -1.35
CA GLU A 11 4.88 -36.88 -2.56
C GLU A 11 4.53 -35.63 -3.37
N ALA A 12 3.23 -35.38 -3.59
CA ALA A 12 2.75 -34.16 -4.25
C ALA A 12 3.21 -32.89 -3.50
N GLY A 13 3.14 -32.90 -2.17
CA GLY A 13 3.64 -31.81 -1.33
C GLY A 13 5.14 -31.56 -1.49
N LYS A 14 5.97 -32.62 -1.60
CA LYS A 14 7.41 -32.49 -1.86
C LYS A 14 7.69 -31.88 -3.23
N VAL A 15 6.96 -32.30 -4.26
CA VAL A 15 7.09 -31.77 -5.63
C VAL A 15 6.68 -30.30 -5.68
N ALA A 16 5.56 -29.92 -5.06
CA ALA A 16 5.13 -28.53 -4.97
C ALA A 16 6.17 -27.66 -4.25
N ALA A 17 6.71 -28.13 -3.12
CA ALA A 17 7.75 -27.40 -2.38
C ALA A 17 9.06 -27.26 -3.19
N ALA A 18 9.41 -28.25 -4.01
CA ALA A 18 10.56 -28.14 -4.92
C ALA A 18 10.32 -27.08 -6.00
N CYS A 19 9.16 -27.12 -6.65
CA CYS A 19 8.75 -26.12 -7.65
C CYS A 19 8.83 -24.69 -7.09
N VAL A 20 8.28 -24.44 -5.89
CA VAL A 20 8.33 -23.12 -5.23
C VAL A 20 9.77 -22.66 -4.98
N ARG A 21 10.67 -23.56 -4.57
CA ARG A 21 12.10 -23.22 -4.38
C ARG A 21 12.77 -22.88 -5.70
N ASP A 22 12.46 -23.63 -6.75
CA ASP A 22 13.04 -23.45 -8.08
C ASP A 22 12.57 -22.14 -8.74
N CYS A 23 11.41 -21.59 -8.33
CA CYS A 23 10.98 -20.26 -8.75
C CYS A 23 11.87 -19.11 -8.26
N GLN A 24 12.71 -19.33 -7.22
CA GLN A 24 13.65 -18.34 -6.69
C GLN A 24 13.04 -16.94 -6.47
N LEU A 25 11.83 -16.88 -5.89
CA LEU A 25 11.04 -15.65 -5.79
C LEU A 25 11.80 -14.51 -5.09
N ASP A 26 12.58 -14.81 -4.06
CA ASP A 26 13.39 -13.79 -3.38
C ASP A 26 14.44 -13.16 -4.32
N GLN A 27 15.08 -13.97 -5.17
CA GLN A 27 16.03 -13.49 -6.16
C GLN A 27 15.33 -12.65 -7.23
N LEU A 28 14.16 -13.09 -7.71
CA LEU A 28 13.34 -12.33 -8.65
C LEU A 28 12.99 -10.93 -8.10
N ILE A 29 12.59 -10.85 -6.83
CA ILE A 29 12.32 -9.58 -6.15
C ILE A 29 13.59 -8.73 -6.10
N LEU A 30 14.74 -9.30 -5.69
CA LEU A 30 16.00 -8.56 -5.60
C LEU A 30 16.45 -8.00 -6.95
N ASP A 31 16.25 -8.77 -8.02
CA ASP A 31 16.63 -8.42 -9.38
C ASP A 31 15.62 -7.50 -10.07
N SER A 32 14.43 -7.30 -9.49
CA SER A 32 13.42 -6.39 -10.04
C SER A 32 13.94 -4.96 -10.27
N LYS A 33 14.94 -4.50 -9.50
CA LYS A 33 15.63 -3.21 -9.70
C LYS A 33 16.32 -3.08 -11.07
N PHE A 34 16.65 -4.19 -11.71
CA PHE A 34 17.30 -4.25 -13.02
C PHE A 34 16.29 -4.35 -14.17
N LEU A 35 15.00 -4.54 -13.89
CA LEU A 35 13.97 -4.55 -14.92
C LEU A 35 13.94 -3.20 -15.63
N ARG A 36 13.69 -3.21 -16.94
CA ARG A 36 13.34 -1.97 -17.65
C ARG A 36 12.05 -1.38 -17.09
N GLU A 37 11.83 -0.10 -17.33
CA GLU A 37 10.67 0.61 -16.79
C GLU A 37 9.36 -0.06 -17.20
N ASP A 38 9.16 -0.34 -18.49
CA ASP A 38 7.95 -0.99 -19.01
C ASP A 38 7.70 -2.36 -18.36
N SER A 39 8.76 -3.14 -18.16
CA SER A 39 8.68 -4.46 -17.54
C SER A 39 8.31 -4.37 -16.06
N LEU A 40 8.84 -3.36 -15.35
CA LEU A 40 8.44 -3.11 -13.97
C LEU A 40 6.98 -2.68 -13.88
N GLN A 41 6.54 -1.76 -14.76
CA GLN A 41 5.14 -1.34 -14.80
C GLN A 41 4.21 -2.52 -15.04
N GLU A 42 4.54 -3.41 -15.98
CA GLU A 42 3.72 -4.58 -16.29
C GLU A 42 3.70 -5.60 -15.14
N LEU A 43 4.83 -5.79 -14.44
CA LEU A 43 4.88 -6.59 -13.23
C LEU A 43 3.96 -6.02 -12.14
N ILE A 44 4.03 -4.72 -11.88
CA ILE A 44 3.19 -4.05 -10.87
C ILE A 44 1.71 -4.16 -11.25
N LYS A 45 1.34 -3.90 -12.52
CA LYS A 45 -0.03 -4.07 -13.01
C LYS A 45 -0.53 -5.49 -12.77
N THR A 46 0.29 -6.48 -13.12
CA THR A 46 -0.04 -7.89 -12.91
C THR A 46 -0.29 -8.19 -11.43
N LEU A 47 0.61 -7.76 -10.54
CA LEU A 47 0.47 -7.97 -9.09
C LEU A 47 -0.79 -7.31 -8.51
N VAL A 48 -1.14 -6.11 -8.98
CA VAL A 48 -2.34 -5.37 -8.56
C VAL A 48 -3.64 -5.97 -9.13
N SER A 49 -3.57 -6.62 -10.29
CA SER A 49 -4.74 -7.20 -10.97
C SER A 49 -5.08 -8.63 -10.55
N ILE A 50 -4.11 -9.40 -10.02
CA ILE A 50 -4.27 -10.85 -9.84
C ILE A 50 -5.49 -11.25 -8.97
N ARG A 51 -5.93 -10.41 -8.01
CA ARG A 51 -7.13 -10.70 -7.19
C ARG A 51 -7.81 -9.44 -6.62
N GLN A 52 -8.54 -8.69 -7.45
CA GLN A 52 -9.45 -7.62 -6.99
C GLN A 52 -10.83 -8.15 -6.54
N GLY A 53 -10.87 -9.28 -5.82
CA GLY A 53 -12.12 -9.82 -5.31
C GLY A 53 -12.51 -9.09 -4.02
N THR A 54 -13.57 -8.28 -4.06
CA THR A 54 -14.28 -7.89 -2.84
C THR A 54 -15.06 -9.10 -2.31
N GLU A 55 -15.33 -9.14 -1.01
CA GLU A 55 -16.13 -10.19 -0.35
C GLU A 55 -17.49 -10.45 -1.06
N ASP A 56 -18.00 -9.43 -1.77
CA ASP A 56 -19.29 -9.45 -2.50
C ASP A 56 -19.23 -10.01 -3.93
N GLN A 57 -18.05 -10.19 -4.53
CA GLN A 57 -17.89 -10.69 -5.91
C GLN A 57 -17.72 -12.22 -5.97
N SER A 58 -18.62 -12.93 -5.30
CA SER A 58 -18.73 -14.41 -5.34
C SER A 58 -19.23 -14.95 -6.69
N SER A 59 -19.30 -14.10 -7.72
CA SER A 59 -19.79 -14.44 -9.05
C SER A 59 -18.73 -14.05 -10.08
N LEU A 60 -18.19 -15.05 -10.80
CA LEU A 60 -17.34 -14.96 -12.00
C LEU A 60 -15.82 -15.22 -11.87
N ASN A 61 -15.39 -16.27 -11.12
CA ASN A 61 -14.21 -17.13 -11.43
C ASN A 61 -13.17 -17.40 -10.30
N GLY A 62 -13.55 -17.38 -9.04
CA GLY A 62 -12.69 -17.94 -7.98
C GLY A 62 -13.27 -17.68 -6.60
N HIS A 63 -13.07 -18.62 -5.68
CA HIS A 63 -13.30 -18.33 -4.26
C HIS A 63 -12.33 -17.22 -3.86
N TYR A 64 -12.82 -16.19 -3.17
CA TYR A 64 -11.95 -15.20 -2.54
C TYR A 64 -10.99 -15.94 -1.60
N ASP A 65 -9.68 -15.75 -1.85
CA ASP A 65 -8.60 -16.36 -1.08
C ASP A 65 -7.77 -15.23 -0.48
N GLU A 66 -8.04 -14.91 0.80
CA GLU A 66 -7.38 -13.84 1.52
C GLU A 66 -5.86 -14.09 1.62
N ASP A 67 -5.43 -15.34 1.81
CA ASP A 67 -4.02 -15.70 1.95
C ASP A 67 -3.27 -15.41 0.65
N ALA A 68 -3.87 -15.72 -0.50
CA ALA A 68 -3.33 -15.35 -1.81
C ALA A 68 -3.25 -13.82 -1.98
N CYS A 69 -4.31 -13.07 -1.63
CA CYS A 69 -4.32 -11.61 -1.71
C CYS A 69 -3.20 -11.00 -0.85
N VAL A 70 -3.04 -11.49 0.38
CA VAL A 70 -1.96 -11.06 1.29
C VAL A 70 -0.59 -11.37 0.71
N PHE A 71 -0.40 -12.57 0.15
CA PHE A 71 0.86 -12.95 -0.48
C PHE A 71 1.24 -11.98 -1.62
N PHE A 72 0.31 -11.69 -2.53
CA PHE A 72 0.57 -10.78 -3.65
C PHE A 72 0.79 -9.33 -3.20
N LEU A 73 0.08 -8.89 -2.15
CA LEU A 73 0.31 -7.59 -1.54
C LEU A 73 1.72 -7.49 -0.93
N GLU A 74 2.17 -8.51 -0.20
CA GLU A 74 3.54 -8.53 0.33
C GLU A 74 4.59 -8.54 -0.77
N LEU A 75 4.34 -9.31 -1.84
CA LEU A 75 5.20 -9.34 -3.01
C LEU A 75 5.28 -7.96 -3.67
N LEU A 76 4.14 -7.30 -3.86
CA LEU A 76 4.04 -5.94 -4.38
C LEU A 76 4.84 -4.95 -3.53
N VAL A 77 4.64 -4.95 -2.21
CA VAL A 77 5.37 -4.08 -1.27
C VAL A 77 6.87 -4.33 -1.36
N ARG A 78 7.32 -5.59 -1.44
CA ARG A 78 8.76 -5.92 -1.58
C ARG A 78 9.34 -5.40 -2.91
N VAL A 79 8.64 -5.59 -4.03
CA VAL A 79 9.07 -5.08 -5.34
C VAL A 79 9.15 -3.55 -5.31
N VAL A 80 8.15 -2.88 -4.75
CA VAL A 80 8.12 -1.42 -4.60
C VAL A 80 9.31 -0.92 -3.77
N LEU A 81 9.59 -1.53 -2.62
CA LEU A 81 10.71 -1.15 -1.75
C LEU A 81 12.07 -1.37 -2.44
N GLN A 82 12.19 -2.41 -3.28
CA GLN A 82 13.38 -2.67 -4.07
C GLN A 82 13.57 -1.63 -5.19
N ASN A 83 12.47 -1.08 -5.72
CA ASN A 83 12.44 -0.10 -6.82
C ASN A 83 12.20 1.35 -6.37
N ARG A 84 12.36 1.62 -5.07
CA ARG A 84 12.12 2.93 -4.42
C ARG A 84 12.74 4.15 -5.13
N ASP A 85 13.85 3.95 -5.85
CA ASP A 85 14.64 5.02 -6.44
C ASP A 85 14.04 5.50 -7.78
N ARG A 86 13.02 4.79 -8.28
CA ARG A 86 12.34 4.97 -9.57
C ARG A 86 10.84 4.65 -9.43
N ILE A 87 10.23 5.13 -8.34
CA ILE A 87 8.85 4.78 -7.98
C ILE A 87 7.80 5.52 -8.79
N ALA A 88 8.12 6.73 -9.26
CA ALA A 88 7.21 7.61 -10.00
C ALA A 88 6.34 6.90 -11.07
N PRO A 89 6.88 6.09 -12.00
CA PRO A 89 6.09 5.43 -13.05
C PRO A 89 5.09 4.39 -12.54
N VAL A 90 5.25 3.89 -11.31
CA VAL A 90 4.40 2.82 -10.74
C VAL A 90 3.62 3.25 -9.52
N TRP A 91 3.95 4.39 -8.92
CA TRP A 91 3.37 4.85 -7.66
C TRP A 91 1.86 4.92 -7.72
N GLN A 92 1.32 5.45 -8.82
CA GLN A 92 -0.12 5.62 -8.96
C GLN A 92 -0.89 4.30 -8.90
N ALA A 93 -0.38 3.27 -9.58
CA ALA A 93 -1.00 1.95 -9.56
C ALA A 93 -0.96 1.32 -8.16
N VAL A 94 0.16 1.47 -7.45
CA VAL A 94 0.35 0.98 -6.08
C VAL A 94 -0.57 1.71 -5.10
N HIS A 95 -0.59 3.04 -5.16
CA HIS A 95 -1.41 3.88 -4.29
C HIS A 95 -2.90 3.58 -4.48
N TYR A 96 -3.35 3.49 -5.73
CA TYR A 96 -4.74 3.13 -6.04
C TYR A 96 -5.12 1.74 -5.52
N HIS A 97 -4.22 0.76 -5.62
CA HIS A 97 -4.47 -0.57 -5.07
C HIS A 97 -4.62 -0.55 -3.54
N LEU A 98 -3.71 0.13 -2.84
CA LEU A 98 -3.77 0.29 -1.38
C LEU A 98 -5.03 1.05 -0.94
N TYR A 99 -5.40 2.11 -1.66
CA TYR A 99 -6.64 2.85 -1.45
C TYR A 99 -7.86 1.92 -1.51
N ASN A 100 -7.95 1.09 -2.55
CA ASN A 100 -9.08 0.18 -2.73
C ASN A 100 -9.20 -0.83 -1.59
N ILE A 101 -8.08 -1.32 -1.04
CA ILE A 101 -8.12 -2.23 0.11
C ILE A 101 -8.57 -1.47 1.36
N VAL A 102 -7.97 -0.31 1.63
CA VAL A 102 -8.15 0.44 2.88
C VAL A 102 -9.55 1.04 2.98
N VAL A 103 -10.09 1.60 1.89
CA VAL A 103 -11.34 2.37 1.93
C VAL A 103 -12.59 1.49 1.76
N ASN A 104 -12.51 0.40 0.99
CA ASN A 104 -13.69 -0.43 0.72
C ASN A 104 -13.97 -1.47 1.82
N ILE A 105 -13.01 -1.74 2.71
CA ILE A 105 -13.18 -2.75 3.75
C ILE A 105 -14.21 -2.30 4.80
N SER A 106 -15.04 -3.24 5.28
CA SER A 106 -16.11 -2.94 6.22
C SER A 106 -15.81 -3.34 7.66
N SER A 107 -14.86 -4.24 7.85
CA SER A 107 -14.47 -4.85 9.11
C SER A 107 -12.95 -5.05 9.15
N HIS A 108 -12.40 -5.38 10.31
CA HIS A 108 -10.98 -5.72 10.43
C HIS A 108 -10.68 -7.04 9.69
N SER A 109 -9.65 -7.06 8.85
CA SER A 109 -9.13 -8.27 8.19
C SER A 109 -7.61 -8.31 8.24
N PHE A 110 -7.02 -9.48 8.00
CA PHE A 110 -5.57 -9.60 7.96
C PHE A 110 -5.01 -8.89 6.74
N LEU A 111 -5.70 -8.94 5.60
CA LEU A 111 -5.35 -8.18 4.40
C LEU A 111 -5.28 -6.67 4.66
N LEU A 112 -6.24 -6.12 5.39
CA LEU A 112 -6.22 -4.70 5.78
C LEU A 112 -4.98 -4.37 6.61
N GLU A 113 -4.69 -5.18 7.63
CA GLU A 113 -3.51 -4.98 8.48
C GLU A 113 -2.23 -4.95 7.63
N ARG A 114 -2.09 -5.89 6.71
CA ARG A 114 -0.94 -5.95 5.81
C ARG A 114 -0.87 -4.76 4.85
N ALA A 115 -2.00 -4.26 4.37
CA ALA A 115 -2.05 -3.07 3.50
C ALA A 115 -1.61 -1.80 4.23
N VAL A 116 -2.12 -1.59 5.45
CA VAL A 116 -1.72 -0.44 6.29
C VAL A 116 -0.24 -0.51 6.64
N VAL A 117 0.25 -1.68 7.07
CA VAL A 117 1.68 -1.87 7.38
C VAL A 117 2.55 -1.70 6.12
N GLY A 118 2.09 -2.20 4.97
CA GLY A 118 2.75 -2.02 3.68
C GLY A 118 2.89 -0.56 3.28
N LEU A 119 1.79 0.20 3.34
CA LEU A 119 1.77 1.65 3.07
C LEU A 119 2.76 2.40 3.97
N LEU A 120 2.74 2.12 5.28
CA LEU A 120 3.63 2.78 6.24
C LEU A 120 5.10 2.43 5.96
N ARG A 121 5.42 1.17 5.66
CA ARG A 121 6.78 0.75 5.29
C ARG A 121 7.29 1.44 4.03
N ILE A 122 6.44 1.54 3.00
CA ILE A 122 6.77 2.25 1.77
C ILE A 122 7.00 3.73 2.07
N SER A 123 6.09 4.35 2.82
CA SER A 123 6.16 5.76 3.21
C SER A 123 7.46 6.09 3.96
N ILE A 124 7.78 5.33 5.02
CA ILE A 124 9.03 5.47 5.78
C ILE A 124 10.27 5.36 4.87
N ARG A 125 10.22 4.51 3.85
CA ARG A 125 11.36 4.30 2.96
C ARG A 125 11.53 5.41 1.92
N LEU A 126 10.43 5.92 1.38
CA LEU A 126 10.40 6.95 0.33
C LEU A 126 10.63 8.36 0.91
N LEU A 127 10.13 8.62 2.13
CA LEU A 127 10.25 9.91 2.81
C LEU A 127 11.69 10.30 3.15
N ARG A 128 12.65 9.37 3.01
CA ARG A 128 14.09 9.66 3.10
C ARG A 128 14.59 10.61 2.02
N ARG A 129 13.84 10.78 0.92
CA ARG A 129 14.13 11.74 -0.14
C ARG A 129 13.11 12.87 -0.05
N GLU A 130 13.60 14.09 0.12
CA GLU A 130 12.76 15.28 0.28
C GLU A 130 11.81 15.51 -0.91
N GLU A 131 12.28 15.22 -2.12
CA GLU A 131 11.49 15.30 -3.37
C GLU A 131 10.20 14.47 -3.35
N ASN A 132 10.15 13.40 -2.55
CA ASN A 132 8.99 12.51 -2.45
C ASN A 132 8.10 12.86 -1.24
N ALA A 133 8.50 13.79 -0.38
CA ALA A 133 7.90 13.95 0.94
C ALA A 133 6.42 14.28 0.88
N THR A 134 6.05 15.31 0.12
CA THR A 134 4.66 15.73 -0.05
C THR A 134 3.80 14.62 -0.64
N GLN A 135 4.26 13.96 -1.71
CA GLN A 135 3.53 12.85 -2.35
C GLN A 135 3.29 11.69 -1.38
N VAL A 136 4.32 11.32 -0.60
CA VAL A 136 4.24 10.24 0.39
C VAL A 136 3.29 10.60 1.52
N LEU A 137 3.37 11.82 2.06
CA LEU A 137 2.54 12.24 3.19
C LEU A 137 1.08 12.44 2.78
N SER A 138 0.83 12.93 1.56
CA SER A 138 -0.51 12.98 0.98
C SER A 138 -1.13 11.58 0.87
N SER A 139 -0.34 10.56 0.50
CA SER A 139 -0.84 9.18 0.41
C SER A 139 -1.31 8.59 1.75
N LEU A 140 -0.77 9.06 2.88
CA LEU A 140 -1.21 8.60 4.20
C LEU A 140 -2.64 9.06 4.54
N ARG A 141 -3.19 10.04 3.81
CA ARG A 141 -4.57 10.53 3.99
C ARG A 141 -5.61 9.45 3.74
N ILE A 142 -5.30 8.41 2.95
CA ILE A 142 -6.22 7.29 2.71
C ILE A 142 -6.57 6.55 4.01
N LEU A 143 -5.68 6.56 5.01
CA LEU A 143 -5.96 5.96 6.32
C LEU A 143 -7.09 6.71 7.04
N LEU A 144 -7.19 8.02 6.87
CA LEU A 144 -8.27 8.84 7.44
C LEU A 144 -9.60 8.71 6.68
N MET A 145 -9.62 7.98 5.56
CA MET A 145 -10.82 7.68 4.78
C MET A 145 -11.45 6.34 5.17
N MET A 146 -10.82 5.58 6.07
CA MET A 146 -11.40 4.34 6.61
C MET A 146 -12.67 4.62 7.41
N LYS A 147 -13.56 3.63 7.47
CA LYS A 147 -14.71 3.69 8.38
C LYS A 147 -14.23 3.82 9.84
N PRO A 148 -14.90 4.61 10.70
CA PRO A 148 -14.46 4.85 12.08
C PRO A 148 -14.18 3.57 12.88
N GLN A 149 -15.04 2.56 12.78
CA GLN A 149 -14.86 1.28 13.47
C GLN A 149 -13.61 0.52 13.02
N VAL A 150 -13.19 0.69 11.76
CA VAL A 150 -12.04 0.00 11.18
C VAL A 150 -10.74 0.66 11.63
N ILE A 151 -10.64 2.00 11.55
CA ILE A 151 -9.41 2.71 11.94
C ILE A 151 -9.03 2.45 13.41
N HIS A 152 -10.01 2.38 14.31
CA HIS A 152 -9.73 2.09 15.72
C HIS A 152 -9.25 0.65 15.94
N SER A 153 -9.71 -0.31 15.12
CA SER A 153 -9.26 -1.71 15.19
C SER A 153 -7.81 -1.92 14.77
N ILE A 154 -7.27 -1.04 13.91
CA ILE A 154 -5.90 -1.09 13.38
C ILE A 154 -4.99 0.02 13.95
N SER A 155 -5.46 0.70 15.00
CA SER A 155 -4.82 1.85 15.66
C SER A 155 -3.38 1.60 16.10
N ARG A 156 -3.08 0.38 16.58
CA ARG A 156 -1.76 -0.02 17.04
C ARG A 156 -0.73 0.02 15.91
N GLN A 157 -1.07 -0.54 14.75
CA GLN A 157 -0.19 -0.63 13.59
C GLN A 157 0.05 0.77 13.01
N ILE A 158 -0.99 1.59 12.93
CA ILE A 158 -0.87 3.00 12.50
C ILE A 158 0.06 3.76 13.46
N SER A 159 -0.22 3.73 14.76
CA SER A 159 0.56 4.47 15.76
C SER A 159 2.04 4.07 15.76
N PHE A 160 2.32 2.77 15.66
CA PHE A 160 3.70 2.27 15.59
C PHE A 160 4.40 2.74 14.31
N GLY A 161 3.75 2.62 13.14
CA GLY A 161 4.34 3.05 11.88
C GLY A 161 4.55 4.56 11.81
N LEU A 162 3.63 5.37 12.34
CA LEU A 162 3.80 6.83 12.44
C LEU A 162 4.95 7.21 13.38
N HIS A 163 5.07 6.52 14.51
CA HIS A 163 6.19 6.71 15.42
C HIS A 163 7.53 6.40 14.72
N ASP A 164 7.64 5.29 13.98
CA ASP A 164 8.87 4.95 13.25
C ASP A 164 9.15 5.92 12.10
N LEU A 165 8.10 6.40 11.41
CA LEU A 165 8.18 7.43 10.39
C LEU A 165 8.77 8.72 10.94
N LEU A 166 8.19 9.25 12.03
CA LEU A 166 8.65 10.48 12.66
C LEU A 166 10.05 10.34 13.25
N ARG A 167 10.33 9.21 13.91
CA ARG A 167 11.66 8.92 14.48
C ARG A 167 12.77 9.02 13.45
N THR A 168 12.50 8.63 12.20
CA THR A 168 13.53 8.53 11.16
C THR A 168 13.47 9.60 10.08
N ASN A 169 12.33 10.29 9.91
CA ASN A 169 12.11 11.20 8.79
C ASN A 169 11.53 12.57 9.18
N ALA A 170 11.32 12.89 10.47
CA ALA A 170 10.74 14.19 10.87
C ALA A 170 11.52 15.40 10.31
N ALA A 171 12.84 15.25 10.13
CA ALA A 171 13.69 16.29 9.55
C ALA A 171 13.40 16.60 8.08
N ASN A 172 12.66 15.73 7.36
CA ASN A 172 12.30 15.91 5.95
C ASN A 172 10.88 16.48 5.77
N ILE A 173 10.22 16.91 6.85
CA ILE A 173 8.83 17.35 6.86
C ILE A 173 8.77 18.85 7.14
N HIS A 174 8.47 19.61 6.10
CA HIS A 174 8.62 21.08 6.14
C HIS A 174 7.30 21.83 6.11
N SER A 175 6.22 21.25 5.55
CA SER A 175 4.96 21.97 5.40
C SER A 175 4.01 21.77 6.59
N SER A 176 3.27 22.82 6.95
CA SER A 176 2.23 22.75 7.98
C SER A 176 1.13 21.77 7.61
N GLN A 177 0.84 21.58 6.32
CA GLN A 177 -0.19 20.66 5.83
C GLN A 177 0.20 19.19 6.03
N ASP A 178 1.48 18.88 5.85
CA ASP A 178 2.04 17.55 6.11
C ASP A 178 1.97 17.22 7.60
N TRP A 179 2.39 18.16 8.45
CA TRP A 179 2.29 18.04 9.91
C TRP A 179 0.84 17.90 10.37
N TYR A 180 -0.09 18.66 9.77
CA TYR A 180 -1.51 18.54 10.05
C TYR A 180 -2.03 17.13 9.76
N THR A 181 -1.63 16.53 8.64
CA THR A 181 -2.02 15.15 8.27
C THR A 181 -1.51 14.14 9.31
N LEU A 182 -0.25 14.26 9.72
CA LEU A 182 0.37 13.36 10.68
C LEU A 182 -0.21 13.50 12.09
N PHE A 183 -0.45 14.73 12.55
CA PHE A 183 -1.08 14.96 13.84
C PHE A 183 -2.52 14.49 13.86
N THR A 184 -3.29 14.71 12.78
CA THR A 184 -4.65 14.17 12.65
C THR A 184 -4.66 12.64 12.75
N LEU A 185 -3.72 11.97 12.07
CA LEU A 185 -3.58 10.51 12.15
C LEU A 185 -3.22 10.05 13.57
N LEU A 186 -2.33 10.75 14.27
CA LEU A 186 -1.98 10.45 15.66
C LEU A 186 -3.13 10.71 16.64
N GLU A 187 -3.93 11.75 16.42
CA GLU A 187 -5.12 12.02 17.24
C GLU A 187 -6.15 10.91 17.08
N VAL A 188 -6.42 10.47 15.85
CA VAL A 188 -7.44 9.44 15.59
C VAL A 188 -6.96 8.04 15.99
N ALA A 189 -5.76 7.64 15.57
CA ALA A 189 -5.24 6.31 15.85
C ALA A 189 -4.63 6.19 17.25
N GLY A 190 -3.97 7.24 17.75
CA GLY A 190 -3.27 7.21 19.04
C GLY A 190 -4.15 7.68 20.21
N ALA A 191 -4.85 8.79 20.06
CA ALA A 191 -5.69 9.36 21.12
C ALA A 191 -7.16 8.90 21.06
N GLY A 192 -7.55 8.18 20.01
CA GLY A 192 -8.93 7.69 19.84
C GLY A 192 -9.92 8.81 19.49
N ALA A 193 -9.45 9.92 18.93
CA ALA A 193 -10.31 10.99 18.48
C ALA A 193 -11.24 10.53 17.34
N ASN A 194 -12.40 11.17 17.23
CA ASN A 194 -13.28 10.95 16.09
C ASN A 194 -12.60 11.46 14.81
N LEU A 195 -12.79 10.73 13.72
CA LEU A 195 -12.37 11.15 12.39
C LEU A 195 -12.95 12.55 12.05
N PRO A 196 -12.16 13.47 11.45
CA PRO A 196 -12.65 14.81 11.11
C PRO A 196 -13.85 14.77 10.14
N PRO A 197 -14.90 15.60 10.33
CA PRO A 197 -16.09 15.60 9.49
C PRO A 197 -15.82 15.81 8.00
N VAL A 198 -14.80 16.62 7.66
CA VAL A 198 -14.41 16.93 6.27
C VAL A 198 -13.99 15.68 5.49
N MET A 199 -13.49 14.65 6.19
CA MET A 199 -13.01 13.40 5.58
C MET A 199 -14.05 12.28 5.61
N GLN A 200 -15.18 12.48 6.29
CA GLN A 200 -16.25 11.51 6.44
C GLN A 200 -17.42 11.70 5.45
N SER A 201 -17.54 12.87 4.80
CA SER A 201 -18.76 13.23 4.09
C SER A 201 -18.55 14.04 2.80
N ARG A 202 -17.54 13.74 1.99
CA ARG A 202 -17.46 14.29 0.63
C ARG A 202 -17.30 13.17 -0.41
N PRO A 203 -18.34 12.86 -1.20
CA PRO A 203 -18.14 12.22 -2.50
C PRO A 203 -17.30 13.10 -3.45
N ASP A 204 -17.05 14.37 -3.08
CA ASP A 204 -16.32 15.39 -3.84
C ASP A 204 -14.94 15.72 -3.25
N VAL A 205 -14.28 14.82 -2.52
CA VAL A 205 -12.80 14.87 -2.56
C VAL A 205 -12.51 14.43 -3.97
N ASP A 206 -12.09 15.35 -4.83
CA ASP A 206 -11.70 14.99 -6.18
C ASP A 206 -10.66 13.89 -6.03
N LEU A 207 -11.04 12.66 -6.41
CA LEU A 207 -10.16 11.50 -6.37
C LEU A 207 -8.87 11.86 -7.09
N SER A 208 -8.94 12.75 -8.08
CA SER A 208 -7.84 13.37 -8.79
C SER A 208 -6.89 14.20 -7.91
N GLU A 209 -7.28 14.81 -6.79
CA GLU A 209 -6.34 15.52 -5.90
C GLU A 209 -5.58 14.57 -4.95
N VAL A 210 -6.19 13.44 -4.57
CA VAL A 210 -5.55 12.41 -3.74
C VAL A 210 -4.70 11.45 -4.59
N ILE A 211 -5.04 11.31 -5.87
CA ILE A 211 -4.39 10.45 -6.87
C ILE A 211 -3.39 11.25 -7.72
N ASN A 212 -3.76 12.42 -8.25
CA ASN A 212 -2.95 13.24 -9.17
C ASN A 212 -2.14 14.36 -8.49
N ASP A 213 -1.83 14.31 -7.20
CA ASP A 213 -0.75 15.15 -6.63
C ASP A 213 0.64 14.63 -7.07
N ALA A 214 0.74 14.36 -8.37
CA ALA A 214 1.83 13.76 -9.11
C ALA A 214 2.07 14.64 -10.34
N GLY A 215 2.86 15.70 -10.14
CA GLY A 215 3.57 16.38 -11.23
C GLY A 215 2.77 17.46 -11.95
N ALA A 216 2.74 18.66 -11.37
CA ALA A 216 2.69 19.89 -12.13
C ALA A 216 3.86 20.79 -11.71
N GLN A 217 5.08 20.38 -12.06
CA GLN A 217 6.17 21.33 -12.31
C GLN A 217 6.22 21.57 -13.81
N SER A 218 5.76 22.75 -14.25
CA SER A 218 6.23 23.34 -15.49
C SER A 218 6.74 24.72 -15.17
N ASP A 219 8.06 24.85 -15.28
CA ASP A 219 8.84 26.06 -15.11
C ASP A 219 8.49 27.11 -16.18
N SER A 220 8.36 28.34 -15.70
CA SER A 220 8.89 29.62 -16.19
C SER A 220 8.87 30.03 -17.68
N GLU A 221 8.23 31.20 -17.87
CA GLU A 221 8.64 32.38 -18.65
C GLU A 221 8.92 32.29 -20.16
N VAL A 222 8.13 33.05 -20.92
CA VAL A 222 8.66 33.96 -21.95
C VAL A 222 7.92 35.30 -21.84
N GLN A 223 8.64 36.34 -21.39
CA GLN A 223 8.31 37.75 -21.63
C GLN A 223 8.51 38.10 -23.12
N ASP A 224 7.90 39.21 -23.52
CA ASP A 224 8.05 39.97 -24.77
C ASP A 224 7.06 39.68 -25.91
N ALA A 225 6.00 40.52 -25.97
CA ALA A 225 5.83 41.55 -27.00
C ALA A 225 4.67 42.51 -26.65
#